data_AF-A0A5D2FGA9-F1
#
_entry.id   AF-A0A5D2FGA9-F1
#
_cell.length_a   1.000
_cell.length_b   1.000
_cell.length_c   1.000
_cell.angle_alpha   90.00
_cell.angle_beta   90.00
_cell.angle_gamma   90.00
#
_symmetry.space_group_name_H-M   'P 1'
#
loop_
_entity.id
_entity.type
_entity.pdbx_description
1 polymer ?
#
loop_
_entity_poly.entity_id
_entity_poly.type
_entity_poly.pdbx_seq_one_letter_code
_entity_poly.pdbx_strand_id
1 'polypeptide(L)'
;MDPSNNPDGEFAYGSGHVNPVKAIDHGLVYDTVKGDNIRFLCSIGYDEGTIRIVTGYNSSCPEKTLPRDYTYPTLTAAIPVGGIFRVNFYRTVTNVGVAISTYIATFSYNSKLEIKVVSQVLSFKSLMEKKSYNVTVTGKTLKPFLMVSASFSWSDDNHNV
;
A
#
# COMPACT_ATOMS: atom_id res chain seq x y z
N MET A 1 14.31 14.66 -2.28
CA MET A 1 13.20 15.63 -2.37
C MET A 1 12.91 16.14 -0.98
N ASP A 2 12.56 17.41 -0.84
CA ASP A 2 12.30 18.04 0.44
C ASP A 2 10.78 18.15 0.67
N PRO A 3 10.21 17.40 1.64
CA PRO A 3 8.79 17.47 1.96
C PRO A 3 8.33 18.88 2.38
N SER A 4 9.24 19.71 2.91
CA SER A 4 8.93 21.07 3.33
C SER A 4 8.72 22.04 2.16
N ASN A 5 9.20 21.68 0.97
CA ASN A 5 9.11 22.49 -0.24
C ASN A 5 8.08 21.96 -1.26
N ASN A 6 7.31 20.92 -0.92
CA ASN A 6 6.29 20.33 -1.80
C ASN A 6 4.96 20.21 -1.04
N PRO A 7 4.09 21.24 -1.09
CA PRO A 7 2.83 21.25 -0.32
C PRO A 7 1.86 20.13 -0.74
N ASP A 8 1.99 19.62 -1.96
CA ASP A 8 1.19 18.52 -2.51
C ASP A 8 1.69 17.13 -2.06
N GLY A 9 2.81 17.06 -1.33
CA GLY A 9 3.30 15.83 -0.70
C GLY A 9 3.42 14.64 -1.66
N GLU A 10 2.92 13.48 -1.23
CA GLU A 10 2.91 12.24 -2.00
C GLU A 10 2.13 12.35 -3.32
N PHE A 11 1.26 13.35 -3.51
CA PHE A 11 0.63 13.58 -4.83
C PHE A 11 1.58 14.24 -5.83
N ALA A 12 2.62 14.95 -5.36
CA ALA A 12 3.66 15.48 -6.24
C ALA A 12 4.77 14.46 -6.52
N TYR A 13 5.20 13.70 -5.51
CA TYR A 13 6.42 12.88 -5.61
C TYR A 13 6.23 11.37 -5.33
N GLY A 14 5.01 10.91 -5.03
CA GLY A 14 4.75 9.51 -4.71
C GLY A 14 5.58 9.03 -3.51
N SER A 15 6.30 7.92 -3.68
CA SER A 15 7.20 7.37 -2.65
C SER A 15 8.54 8.11 -2.52
N GLY A 16 8.78 9.15 -3.35
CA GLY A 16 9.98 9.98 -3.30
C GLY A 16 10.95 9.75 -4.46
N HIS A 17 12.22 10.14 -4.25
CA HIS A 17 13.24 10.05 -5.29
C HIS A 17 13.80 8.64 -5.41
N VAL A 18 14.03 8.19 -6.64
CA VAL A 18 14.56 6.85 -6.92
C VAL A 18 15.94 6.65 -6.26
N ASN A 19 16.15 5.48 -5.65
CA ASN A 19 17.45 5.03 -5.19
C ASN A 19 17.80 3.72 -5.93
N PRO A 20 18.57 3.79 -7.03
CA PRO A 20 18.85 2.62 -7.87
C PRO A 20 19.62 1.52 -7.12
N VAL A 21 20.53 1.90 -6.21
CA VAL A 21 21.35 0.93 -5.45
C VAL A 21 20.46 0.11 -4.52
N LYS A 22 19.55 0.75 -3.79
CA LYS A 22 18.59 0.05 -2.93
C LYS A 22 17.51 -0.71 -3.71
N ALA A 23 17.22 -0.31 -4.94
CA ALA A 23 16.21 -0.98 -5.77
C ALA A 23 16.66 -2.36 -6.28
N ILE A 24 17.97 -2.65 -6.31
CA ILE A 24 18.51 -3.95 -6.73
C ILE A 24 18.25 -5.02 -5.68
N ASP A 25 18.40 -4.69 -4.39
CA ASP A 25 18.22 -5.58 -3.26
C ASP A 25 17.27 -4.95 -2.23
N HIS A 26 15.98 -5.18 -2.44
CA HIS A 26 14.90 -4.48 -1.74
C HIS A 26 14.18 -5.34 -0.70
N GLY A 27 14.59 -6.60 -0.50
CA GLY A 27 14.08 -7.48 0.56
C GLY A 27 12.64 -8.00 0.38
N LEU A 28 11.65 -7.11 0.29
CA LEU A 28 10.23 -7.43 0.11
C LEU A 28 9.66 -6.78 -1.15
N VAL A 29 8.70 -7.45 -1.79
CA VAL A 29 7.95 -6.91 -2.95
C VAL A 29 6.44 -7.03 -2.76
N TYR A 30 5.73 -6.07 -3.35
CA TYR A 30 4.28 -6.06 -3.47
C TYR A 30 3.89 -6.61 -4.84
N ASP A 31 3.83 -7.93 -4.96
CA ASP A 31 3.51 -8.58 -6.23
C ASP A 31 2.01 -8.55 -6.54
N THR A 32 1.70 -8.36 -7.83
CA THR A 32 0.34 -8.47 -8.38
C THR A 32 0.32 -9.45 -9.55
N VAL A 33 -0.77 -10.20 -9.70
CA VAL A 33 -1.01 -11.02 -10.90
C VAL A 33 -2.05 -10.36 -11.79
N LYS A 34 -2.17 -10.81 -13.06
CA LYS A 34 -3.14 -10.26 -14.02
C LYS A 34 -4.57 -10.19 -13.47
N GLY A 35 -4.98 -11.20 -12.69
CA GLY A 35 -6.29 -11.24 -12.04
C GLY A 35 -6.52 -10.10 -11.05
N ASP A 36 -5.48 -9.62 -10.36
CA ASP A 36 -5.58 -8.48 -9.44
C ASP A 36 -5.88 -7.18 -10.18
N ASN A 37 -5.29 -7.01 -11.37
CA ASN A 37 -5.54 -5.84 -12.22
C ASN A 37 -6.99 -5.83 -12.75
N ILE A 38 -7.49 -6.98 -13.20
CA ILE A 38 -8.90 -7.12 -13.62
C ILE A 38 -9.82 -6.78 -12.45
N ARG A 39 -9.57 -7.35 -11.28
CA ARG A 39 -10.35 -7.11 -10.07
C ARG A 39 -10.33 -5.64 -9.65
N PHE A 40 -9.18 -4.97 -9.77
CA PHE A 40 -9.06 -3.54 -9.52
C PHE A 40 -9.90 -2.72 -10.50
N LEU A 41 -9.79 -2.99 -11.81
CA LEU A 41 -10.60 -2.29 -12.83
C LEU A 41 -12.11 -2.47 -12.59
N CYS A 42 -12.55 -3.68 -12.28
CA CYS A 42 -13.94 -3.94 -11.89
C CYS A 42 -14.35 -3.13 -10.65
N SER A 43 -13.46 -3.03 -9.65
CA SER A 43 -13.76 -2.31 -8.39
C SER A 43 -13.96 -0.81 -8.56
N ILE A 44 -13.38 -0.21 -9.62
CA ILE A 44 -13.54 1.22 -9.95
C ILE A 44 -14.59 1.47 -11.03
N GLY A 45 -15.36 0.44 -11.42
CA GLY A 45 -16.56 0.60 -12.25
C GLY A 45 -16.41 0.28 -13.74
N TYR A 46 -15.29 -0.32 -14.17
CA TYR A 46 -15.18 -0.81 -15.55
C TYR A 46 -16.06 -2.04 -15.75
N ASP A 47 -16.84 -2.05 -16.83
CA ASP A 47 -17.63 -3.20 -17.24
C ASP A 47 -16.78 -4.27 -17.96
N GLU A 48 -17.32 -5.48 -18.07
CA GLU A 48 -16.61 -6.61 -18.70
C GLU A 48 -16.27 -6.36 -20.17
N GLY A 49 -17.09 -5.62 -20.90
CA GLY A 49 -16.83 -5.27 -22.30
C GLY A 49 -15.57 -4.41 -22.41
N THR A 50 -15.49 -3.35 -21.60
CA THR A 50 -14.31 -2.48 -21.55
C THR A 50 -13.07 -3.26 -21.10
N ILE A 51 -13.20 -4.12 -20.09
CA ILE A 51 -12.07 -4.95 -19.62
C ILE A 51 -11.57 -5.87 -20.72
N ARG A 52 -12.46 -6.54 -21.47
CA ARG A 52 -12.07 -7.43 -22.59
C ARG A 52 -11.33 -6.68 -23.68
N ILE A 53 -11.69 -5.42 -23.96
CA ILE A 53 -10.96 -4.56 -24.90
C ILE A 53 -9.54 -4.28 -24.38
N VAL A 54 -9.40 -3.94 -23.11
CA VAL A 54 -8.10 -3.62 -22.48
C VAL A 54 -7.20 -4.84 -22.34
N THR A 55 -7.76 -5.98 -21.95
CA THR A 55 -6.99 -7.20 -21.68
C THR A 55 -6.72 -8.04 -22.93
N GLY A 56 -7.57 -7.94 -23.95
CA GLY A 56 -7.48 -8.71 -25.19
C GLY A 56 -7.92 -10.18 -25.07
N TYR A 57 -8.51 -10.59 -23.93
CA TYR A 57 -9.03 -11.94 -23.73
C TYR A 57 -10.35 -11.93 -22.96
N ASN A 58 -11.10 -13.04 -23.06
CA ASN A 58 -12.39 -13.18 -22.40
C ASN A 58 -12.24 -13.13 -20.88
N SER A 59 -12.51 -11.96 -20.31
CA SER A 59 -12.38 -11.64 -18.89
C SER A 59 -13.76 -11.37 -18.30
N SER A 60 -13.96 -11.81 -17.06
CA SER A 60 -15.18 -11.55 -16.27
C SER A 60 -14.83 -10.84 -14.98
N CYS A 61 -15.76 -10.06 -14.43
CA CYS A 61 -15.55 -9.43 -13.15
C CYS A 61 -15.80 -10.41 -12.00
N PRO A 62 -14.81 -10.67 -11.12
CA PRO A 62 -15.03 -11.45 -9.91
C PRO A 62 -15.86 -10.65 -8.89
N GLU A 63 -16.11 -11.25 -7.73
CA GLU A 63 -16.78 -10.59 -6.60
C GLU A 63 -16.11 -9.24 -6.26
N LYS A 64 -16.94 -8.24 -5.95
CA LYS A 64 -16.47 -6.86 -5.75
C LYS A 64 -15.57 -6.77 -4.52
N THR A 65 -14.31 -6.41 -4.75
CA THR A 65 -13.39 -5.94 -3.71
C THR A 65 -13.34 -4.42 -3.68
N LEU A 66 -12.74 -3.84 -2.64
CA LEU A 66 -12.53 -2.40 -2.60
C LEU A 66 -11.29 -2.04 -3.42
N PRO A 67 -11.26 -0.90 -4.13
CA PRO A 67 -10.08 -0.45 -4.87
C PRO A 67 -8.81 -0.36 -4.01
N ARG A 68 -8.98 -0.02 -2.72
CA ARG A 68 -7.89 0.08 -1.74
C ARG A 68 -7.24 -1.25 -1.36
N ASP A 69 -7.87 -2.39 -1.68
CA ASP A 69 -7.35 -3.73 -1.38
C ASP A 69 -6.37 -4.23 -2.44
N TYR A 70 -6.16 -3.46 -3.52
CA TYR A 70 -5.13 -3.73 -4.52
C TYR A 70 -3.75 -3.73 -3.87
N THR A 71 -2.97 -4.80 -4.11
CA THR A 71 -1.61 -4.95 -3.57
C THR A 71 -0.69 -3.93 -4.25
N TYR A 72 -0.51 -2.79 -3.59
CA TYR A 72 0.30 -1.68 -4.08
C TYR A 72 1.19 -1.16 -2.95
N PRO A 73 2.43 -0.71 -3.24
CA PRO A 73 3.40 -0.26 -2.24
C PRO A 73 2.99 1.05 -1.53
N THR A 74 1.84 1.63 -1.86
CA THR A 74 1.28 2.80 -1.17
C THR A 74 -0.15 2.55 -0.70
N LEU A 75 -0.55 3.30 0.33
CA LEU A 75 -1.88 3.24 0.94
C LEU A 75 -2.56 4.58 0.77
N THR A 76 -3.77 4.59 0.20
CA THR A 76 -4.53 5.84 -0.01
C THR A 76 -6.02 5.60 0.23
N ALA A 77 -6.65 6.55 0.93
CA ALA A 77 -8.10 6.53 1.14
C ALA A 77 -8.65 7.96 1.12
N ALA A 78 -9.75 8.14 0.36
CA ALA A 78 -10.56 9.34 0.44
C ALA A 78 -11.44 9.26 1.69
N ILE A 79 -11.35 10.27 2.56
CA ILE A 79 -12.10 10.32 3.82
C ILE A 79 -13.15 11.44 3.75
N PRO A 80 -14.44 11.14 4.00
CA PRO A 80 -15.47 12.16 4.14
C PRO A 80 -15.17 13.16 5.27
N VAL A 81 -15.59 14.40 5.09
CA VAL A 81 -15.40 15.48 6.07
C VAL A 81 -16.40 15.35 7.22
N GLY A 82 -15.98 15.72 8.43
CA GLY A 82 -16.88 15.98 9.55
C GLY A 82 -17.11 14.78 10.48
N GLY A 83 -16.20 13.81 10.50
CA GLY A 83 -16.40 12.60 11.30
C GLY A 83 -15.12 11.92 11.76
N ILE A 84 -15.30 10.98 12.69
CA ILE A 84 -14.28 9.97 13.00
C ILE A 84 -14.29 8.96 11.86
N PHE A 85 -13.12 8.54 11.40
CA PHE A 85 -12.99 7.52 10.38
C PHE A 85 -12.13 6.36 10.87
N ARG A 86 -12.37 5.19 10.27
CA ARG A 86 -11.54 4.01 10.39
C ARG A 86 -11.41 3.39 9.01
N VAL A 87 -10.18 3.20 8.56
CA VAL A 87 -9.85 2.55 7.30
C VAL A 87 -8.91 1.39 7.58
N ASN A 88 -9.15 0.26 6.90
CA ASN A 88 -8.27 -0.90 6.94
C ASN A 88 -7.67 -1.08 5.55
N PHE A 89 -6.38 -1.41 5.51
CA PHE A 89 -5.65 -1.75 4.30
C PHE A 89 -5.05 -3.13 4.44
N TYR A 90 -5.50 -4.05 3.60
CA TYR A 90 -4.92 -5.38 3.53
C TYR A 90 -3.81 -5.41 2.48
N ARG A 91 -2.65 -5.96 2.84
CA ARG A 91 -1.50 -6.08 1.93
C ARG A 91 -0.84 -7.43 2.10
N THR A 92 -0.29 -7.91 0.99
CA THR A 92 0.55 -9.10 0.95
C THR A 92 1.90 -8.71 0.36
N VAL A 93 2.96 -9.15 1.02
CA VAL A 93 4.35 -8.99 0.57
C VAL A 93 4.96 -10.36 0.33
N THR A 94 5.83 -10.43 -0.68
CA THR A 94 6.66 -11.60 -0.98
C THR A 94 8.08 -11.32 -0.53
N ASN A 95 8.73 -12.26 0.18
CA ASN A 95 10.15 -12.16 0.50
C ASN A 95 11.01 -12.56 -0.69
N VAL A 96 11.84 -11.64 -1.17
CA VAL A 96 12.79 -11.82 -2.28
C VAL A 96 14.24 -11.59 -1.85
N GLY A 97 14.47 -11.25 -0.57
CA GLY A 97 15.78 -11.11 0.03
C GLY A 97 16.23 -12.40 0.72
N VAL A 98 16.73 -12.29 1.96
CA VAL A 98 17.22 -13.44 2.73
C VAL A 98 16.06 -14.36 3.11
N ALA A 99 16.19 -15.67 2.83
CA ALA A 99 15.13 -16.66 2.98
C ALA A 99 14.54 -16.75 4.40
N ILE A 100 15.41 -16.76 5.42
CA ILE A 100 15.01 -16.72 6.83
C ILE A 100 15.28 -15.31 7.32
N SER A 101 14.23 -14.50 7.43
CA SER A 101 14.34 -13.10 7.86
C SER A 101 13.11 -12.70 8.67
N THR A 102 13.26 -11.67 9.51
CA THR A 102 12.17 -11.09 10.27
C THR A 102 12.18 -9.59 10.07
N TYR A 103 11.07 -9.07 9.58
CA TYR A 103 10.86 -7.65 9.39
C TYR A 103 10.02 -7.09 10.52
N ILE A 104 10.44 -5.95 11.06
CA ILE A 104 9.71 -5.20 12.09
C ILE A 104 9.12 -3.94 11.45
N ALA A 105 7.85 -3.68 11.72
CA ALA A 105 7.19 -2.46 11.25
C ALA A 105 7.68 -1.25 12.06
N THR A 106 8.18 -0.24 11.37
CA THR A 106 8.53 1.07 11.92
C THR A 106 7.57 2.14 11.39
N PHE A 107 7.23 3.12 12.22
CA PHE A 107 6.22 4.13 11.90
C PHE A 107 6.78 5.53 12.08
N SER A 108 6.56 6.40 11.10
CA SER A 108 6.72 7.84 11.29
C SER A 108 5.38 8.41 11.72
N TYR A 109 5.28 8.81 12.98
CA TYR A 109 4.02 9.34 13.51
C TYR A 109 3.85 10.81 13.11
N ASN A 110 2.71 11.13 12.52
CA ASN A 110 2.28 12.50 12.31
C ASN A 110 1.35 12.89 13.48
N SER A 111 1.74 13.87 14.28
CA SER A 111 1.00 14.33 15.47
C SER A 111 -0.43 14.80 15.18
N LYS A 112 -0.81 14.98 13.91
CA LYS A 112 -2.14 15.38 13.46
C LYS A 112 -3.11 14.20 13.23
N LEU A 113 -2.67 12.94 13.33
CA LEU A 113 -3.51 11.74 13.18
C LEU A 113 -3.26 10.72 14.28
N GLU A 114 -4.31 10.01 14.71
CA GLU A 114 -4.20 8.84 15.58
C GLU A 114 -4.16 7.55 14.75
N ILE A 115 -3.00 7.25 14.19
CA ILE A 115 -2.80 6.06 13.35
C ILE A 115 -2.46 4.86 14.23
N LYS A 116 -3.24 3.76 14.15
CA LYS A 116 -2.99 2.52 14.89
C LYS A 116 -2.86 1.31 13.97
N VAL A 117 -1.62 0.92 13.67
CA VAL A 117 -1.33 -0.23 12.82
C VAL A 117 -1.37 -1.54 13.60
N VAL A 118 -1.89 -2.62 12.99
CA VAL A 118 -2.05 -3.94 13.61
C VAL A 118 -1.16 -4.94 12.88
N SER A 119 -0.34 -5.68 13.62
CA SER A 119 0.82 -6.48 13.17
C SER A 119 2.11 -5.68 13.02
N GLN A 120 3.07 -5.97 13.90
CA GLN A 120 4.36 -5.27 13.96
C GLN A 120 5.52 -6.14 13.50
N VAL A 121 5.29 -7.42 13.17
CA VAL A 121 6.35 -8.38 12.86
C VAL A 121 5.92 -9.32 11.74
N LEU A 122 6.78 -9.50 10.74
CA LEU A 122 6.65 -10.51 9.69
C LEU A 122 7.88 -11.42 9.69
N SER A 123 7.70 -12.70 10.02
CA SER A 123 8.78 -13.69 9.99
C SER A 123 8.61 -14.64 8.81
N PHE A 124 9.64 -14.75 7.99
CA PHE A 124 9.73 -15.61 6.82
C PHE A 124 10.67 -16.78 7.11
N LYS A 125 10.36 -17.94 6.53
CA LYS A 125 11.06 -19.21 6.64
C LYS A 125 11.71 -19.64 5.33
N SER A 126 11.27 -19.08 4.21
CA SER A 126 11.83 -19.38 2.89
C SER A 126 11.74 -18.18 1.93
N LEU A 127 12.58 -18.20 0.90
CA LEU A 127 12.45 -17.31 -0.25
C LEU A 127 11.08 -17.53 -0.93
N MET A 128 10.52 -16.47 -1.50
CA MET A 128 9.20 -16.43 -2.15
C MET A 128 8.01 -16.70 -1.22
N GLU A 129 8.24 -16.85 0.09
CA GLU A 129 7.13 -16.93 1.04
C GLU A 129 6.37 -15.61 1.07
N LYS A 130 5.04 -15.72 1.05
CA LYS A 130 4.14 -14.58 1.12
C LYS A 130 3.58 -14.43 2.52
N LYS A 131 3.56 -13.19 3.02
CA LYS A 131 2.89 -12.84 4.28
C LYS A 131 1.95 -11.68 4.06
N SER A 132 0.82 -11.74 4.75
CA SER A 132 -0.19 -10.68 4.71
C SER A 132 -0.29 -9.97 6.05
N TYR A 133 -0.61 -8.69 6.00
CA TYR A 133 -0.79 -7.84 7.17
C TYR A 133 -1.93 -6.84 6.92
N ASN A 134 -2.40 -6.19 8.00
CA ASN A 134 -3.49 -5.24 7.93
C ASN A 134 -3.13 -3.93 8.63
N VAL A 135 -3.13 -2.84 7.89
CA VAL A 135 -2.93 -1.49 8.44
C VAL A 135 -4.28 -0.88 8.77
N THR A 136 -4.56 -0.65 10.04
CA THR A 136 -5.71 0.15 10.47
C THR A 136 -5.28 1.60 10.64
N VAL A 137 -6.05 2.53 10.09
CA VAL A 137 -5.86 3.97 10.25
C VAL A 137 -7.14 4.55 10.81
N THR A 138 -7.02 5.21 11.96
CA THR A 138 -8.11 5.92 12.62
C THR A 138 -7.81 7.41 12.67
N GLY A 139 -8.83 8.24 12.79
CA GLY A 139 -8.62 9.67 12.91
C GLY A 139 -9.92 10.44 12.86
N LYS A 140 -9.80 11.77 12.85
CA LYS A 140 -10.94 12.69 12.78
C LYS A 140 -10.70 13.73 11.70
N THR A 141 -11.62 13.86 10.75
CA THR A 141 -11.57 14.89 9.72
C THR A 141 -12.27 16.16 10.23
N LEU A 142 -11.51 17.24 10.35
CA LEU A 142 -12.02 18.54 10.82
C LEU A 142 -12.20 19.57 9.71
N LYS A 143 -11.50 19.41 8.58
CA LYS A 143 -11.53 20.36 7.46
C LYS A 143 -11.60 19.63 6.11
N PRO A 144 -12.30 20.19 5.11
CA PRO A 144 -12.25 19.70 3.75
C PRO A 144 -10.87 19.93 3.13
N PHE A 145 -10.52 19.11 2.11
CA PHE A 145 -9.29 19.25 1.30
C PHE A 145 -7.96 19.18 2.06
N LEU A 146 -7.95 18.62 3.27
CA LEU A 146 -6.72 18.43 4.03
C LEU A 146 -6.08 17.09 3.66
N MET A 147 -4.95 17.13 2.94
CA MET A 147 -4.09 15.97 2.77
C MET A 147 -3.35 15.69 4.09
N VAL A 148 -3.24 14.43 4.45
CA VAL A 148 -2.37 14.02 5.56
C VAL A 148 -1.49 12.86 5.17
N SER A 149 -0.20 13.05 5.40
CA SER A 149 0.85 12.09 5.10
C SER A 149 1.31 11.38 6.36
N ALA A 150 1.58 10.09 6.23
CA ALA A 150 2.26 9.26 7.19
C ALA A 150 3.01 8.17 6.43
N SER A 151 4.08 7.64 7.02
CA SER A 151 4.79 6.50 6.45
C SER A 151 4.97 5.40 7.48
N PHE A 152 4.96 4.17 6.98
CA PHE A 152 5.43 3.01 7.72
C PHE A 152 6.42 2.27 6.82
N SER A 153 7.33 1.51 7.43
CA SER A 153 8.25 0.65 6.69
C SER A 153 8.54 -0.65 7.42
N TRP A 154 8.92 -1.68 6.68
CA TRP A 154 9.41 -2.96 7.17
C TRP A 154 10.94 -2.95 7.21
N SER A 155 11.54 -3.26 8.36
CA SER A 155 12.99 -3.26 8.55
C SER A 155 13.50 -4.61 9.05
N ASP A 156 14.55 -5.16 8.43
CA ASP A 156 15.24 -6.40 8.82
C ASP A 156 16.75 -6.17 9.08
N ASP A 157 17.11 -4.99 9.59
CA ASP A 157 18.46 -4.44 9.80
C ASP A 157 19.24 -4.10 8.51
N ASN A 158 18.97 -4.78 7.39
CA ASN A 158 19.64 -4.52 6.11
C ASN A 158 18.74 -3.76 5.10
N HIS A 159 17.47 -4.13 5.04
CA HIS A 159 16.46 -3.56 4.16
C HIS A 159 15.51 -2.65 4.93
N ASN A 160 14.95 -1.67 4.21
CA ASN A 160 13.88 -0.80 4.70
C ASN A 160 12.88 -0.61 3.56
N VAL A 161 11.69 -1.20 3.72
CA VAL A 161 10.66 -1.33 2.67
C VAL A 161 9.39 -0.57 3.01
#